data_AF-A0A7X8ICJ9-F1
#
_entry.id   AF-A0A7X8ICJ9-F1
#
_cell.length_a   1.000
_cell.length_b   1.000
_cell.length_c   1.000
_cell.angle_alpha   90.00
_cell.angle_beta   90.00
_cell.angle_gamma   90.00
#
_symmetry.space_group_name_H-M   'P 1'
#
loop_
_entity.id
_entity.type
_entity.pdbx_description
1 polymer ?
#
loop_
_entity_poly.entity_id
_entity_poly.type
_entity_poly.pdbx_seq_one_letter_code
_entity_poly.pdbx_strand_id
1 'polypeptide(L)'
;MWEHFQHIADVGIRGMGRTVEEAFVEGAHALMAVMTESDHVRPAECVEVQCEAEDLELLFADWLNALIYEMDVRKMVFGRFEVEINGSRLTGRAWGEPLDADRHPIAIGVKAATYMELKVYQRDDGVWVAQCVVDV
;
A
#
# COMPACT_ATOMS: atom_id res chain seq x y z
N MET A 1 4.11 25.32 30.54
CA MET A 1 2.74 25.37 29.99
C MET A 1 2.78 24.68 28.64
N TRP A 2 1.75 23.91 28.28
CA TRP A 2 1.68 23.09 27.05
C TRP A 2 0.29 23.23 26.43
N GLU A 3 0.21 23.14 25.10
CA GLU A 3 -1.04 23.13 24.32
C GLU A 3 -0.94 22.19 23.11
N HIS A 4 -2.09 21.78 22.57
CA HIS A 4 -2.19 21.08 21.29
C HIS A 4 -2.77 22.02 20.24
N PHE A 5 -2.43 21.82 18.97
CA PHE A 5 -2.99 22.53 17.82
C PHE A 5 -3.42 21.53 16.75
N GLN A 6 -4.29 21.97 15.83
CA GLN A 6 -4.81 21.12 14.77
C GLN A 6 -3.75 20.86 13.70
N HIS A 7 -3.56 19.60 13.33
CA HIS A 7 -2.73 19.16 12.22
C HIS A 7 -3.53 18.15 11.39
N ILE A 8 -3.42 18.22 10.07
CA ILE A 8 -4.06 17.29 9.14
C ILE A 8 -2.93 16.67 8.33
N ALA A 9 -2.74 15.36 8.46
CA ALA A 9 -1.68 14.61 7.79
C ALA A 9 -2.22 13.26 7.33
N ASP A 10 -3.19 13.31 6.42
CA ASP A 10 -3.91 12.13 5.94
C ASP A 10 -4.11 12.17 4.42
N VAL A 11 -3.93 11.04 3.75
CA VAL A 11 -4.19 10.90 2.30
C VAL A 11 -5.07 9.68 2.06
N GLY A 12 -6.18 9.85 1.33
CA GLY A 12 -7.00 8.73 0.87
C GLY A 12 -6.38 8.04 -0.34
N ILE A 13 -6.18 6.72 -0.26
CA ILE A 13 -5.72 5.90 -1.38
C ILE A 13 -6.80 4.90 -1.79
N ARG A 14 -6.80 4.53 -3.08
CA ARG A 14 -7.76 3.58 -3.64
C ARG A 14 -7.15 2.80 -4.79
N GLY A 15 -7.23 1.48 -4.72
CA GLY A 15 -7.01 0.58 -5.83
C GLY A 15 -8.33 0.08 -6.44
N MET A 16 -8.32 -0.19 -7.74
CA MET A 16 -9.48 -0.68 -8.48
C MET A 16 -9.06 -1.76 -9.47
N GLY A 17 -9.83 -2.83 -9.58
CA GLY A 17 -9.47 -3.96 -10.44
C GLY A 17 -10.66 -4.81 -10.86
N ARG A 18 -10.46 -5.71 -11.81
CA ARG A 18 -11.46 -6.73 -12.20
C ARG A 18 -11.52 -7.86 -11.18
N THR A 19 -10.47 -8.05 -10.39
CA THR A 19 -10.44 -8.95 -9.25
C THR A 19 -10.04 -8.21 -7.98
N VAL A 20 -10.26 -8.83 -6.82
CA VAL A 20 -9.86 -8.27 -5.52
C VAL A 20 -8.33 -8.13 -5.43
N GLU A 21 -7.60 -9.09 -5.99
CA GLU A 21 -6.13 -9.06 -6.06
C GLU A 21 -5.64 -7.89 -6.91
N GLU A 22 -6.25 -7.64 -8.07
CA GLU A 22 -5.94 -6.46 -8.89
C GLU A 22 -6.21 -5.17 -8.11
N ALA A 23 -7.32 -5.08 -7.36
CA ALA A 23 -7.59 -3.91 -6.53
C ALA A 23 -6.55 -3.73 -5.41
N PHE A 24 -6.01 -4.80 -4.83
CA PHE A 24 -4.95 -4.73 -3.81
C PHE A 24 -3.60 -4.31 -4.41
N VAL A 25 -3.27 -4.80 -5.61
CA VAL A 25 -2.09 -4.38 -6.38
C VAL A 25 -2.16 -2.89 -6.69
N GLU A 26 -3.29 -2.41 -7.21
CA GLU A 26 -3.48 -0.98 -7.48
C GLU A 26 -3.48 -0.13 -6.21
N GLY A 27 -3.94 -0.68 -5.08
CA GLY A 27 -3.83 -0.03 -3.77
C GLY A 27 -2.37 0.14 -3.32
N ALA A 28 -1.52 -0.86 -3.57
CA ALA A 28 -0.08 -0.75 -3.33
C ALA A 28 0.58 0.28 -4.25
N HIS A 29 0.19 0.34 -5.53
CA HIS A 29 0.64 1.39 -6.44
C HIS A 29 0.23 2.79 -5.96
N ALA A 30 -1.02 2.95 -5.50
CA ALA A 30 -1.50 4.20 -4.94
C ALA A 30 -0.71 4.61 -3.69
N LEU A 31 -0.37 3.67 -2.80
CA LEU A 31 0.52 3.90 -1.65
C LEU A 31 1.90 4.41 -2.10
N MET A 32 2.54 3.74 -3.07
CA MET A 32 3.86 4.18 -3.56
C MET A 32 3.82 5.57 -4.17
N ALA A 33 2.74 5.90 -4.89
CA ALA A 33 2.54 7.20 -5.52
C ALA A 33 2.37 8.34 -4.50
N VAL A 34 1.94 8.07 -3.26
CA VAL A 34 1.98 9.07 -2.18
C VAL A 34 3.42 9.38 -1.77
N MET A 35 4.30 8.37 -1.82
CA MET A 35 5.67 8.49 -1.35
C MET A 35 6.60 9.07 -2.41
N THR A 36 6.55 8.58 -3.64
CA THR A 36 7.45 8.99 -4.73
C THR A 36 6.88 8.63 -6.11
N GLU A 37 7.40 9.25 -7.17
CA GLU A 37 7.06 8.89 -8.55
C GLU A 37 7.64 7.51 -8.88
N SER A 38 6.79 6.48 -8.96
CA SER A 38 7.18 5.07 -9.06
C SER A 38 7.66 4.63 -10.44
N ASP A 39 7.49 5.45 -11.49
CA ASP A 39 7.85 5.13 -12.88
C ASP A 39 9.35 4.82 -13.07
N HIS A 40 10.20 5.24 -12.13
CA HIS A 40 11.64 5.04 -12.16
C HIS A 40 12.13 3.87 -11.31
N VAL A 41 11.24 3.20 -10.56
CA VAL A 41 11.60 2.09 -9.68
C VAL A 41 11.77 0.80 -10.49
N ARG A 42 12.97 0.24 -10.45
CA ARG A 42 13.31 -1.00 -11.15
C ARG A 42 12.87 -2.21 -10.31
N PRO A 43 12.22 -3.21 -10.90
CA PRO A 43 11.83 -4.43 -10.20
C PRO A 43 13.03 -5.39 -10.08
N ALA A 44 14.08 -5.00 -9.36
CA ALA A 44 15.35 -5.73 -9.31
C ALA A 44 15.41 -6.78 -8.19
N GLU A 45 14.89 -6.45 -7.02
CA GLU A 45 14.87 -7.31 -5.83
C GLU A 45 13.42 -7.63 -5.45
N CYS A 46 13.13 -8.91 -5.18
CA CYS A 46 11.81 -9.39 -4.78
C CYS A 46 11.74 -9.59 -3.27
N VAL A 47 10.67 -9.09 -2.65
CA VAL A 47 10.32 -9.32 -1.25
C VAL A 47 8.96 -10.03 -1.23
N GLU A 48 8.91 -11.18 -0.58
CA GLU A 48 7.64 -11.89 -0.34
C GLU A 48 7.04 -11.43 0.99
N VAL A 49 5.71 -11.25 1.00
CA VAL A 49 4.92 -10.82 2.15
C VAL A 49 3.76 -11.78 2.32
N GLN A 50 3.46 -12.15 3.56
CA GLN A 50 2.32 -12.99 3.89
C GLN A 50 1.47 -12.31 4.94
N CYS A 51 0.16 -12.23 4.69
CA CYS A 51 -0.81 -11.66 5.62
C CYS A 51 -1.96 -12.66 5.82
N GLU A 52 -2.53 -12.66 7.02
CA GLU A 52 -3.73 -13.44 7.35
C GLU A 52 -4.65 -12.59 8.21
N ALA A 53 -5.91 -12.43 7.79
CA ALA A 53 -6.88 -11.59 8.47
C ALA A 53 -8.31 -12.16 8.35
N GLU A 54 -9.21 -11.70 9.22
CA GLU A 54 -10.58 -12.24 9.31
C GLU A 54 -11.46 -11.85 8.12
N ASP A 55 -11.14 -10.74 7.44
CA ASP A 55 -11.86 -10.25 6.27
C ASP A 55 -10.90 -9.53 5.29
N LEU A 56 -11.44 -9.15 4.12
CA LEU A 56 -10.67 -8.48 3.07
C LEU A 56 -10.24 -7.07 3.45
N GLU A 57 -10.99 -6.36 4.30
CA GLU A 57 -10.65 -5.01 4.71
C GLU A 57 -9.40 -5.00 5.57
N LEU A 58 -9.37 -5.84 6.60
CA LEU A 58 -8.20 -6.03 7.45
C LEU A 58 -7.02 -6.60 6.64
N LEU A 59 -7.28 -7.54 5.72
CA LEU A 59 -6.23 -8.11 4.86
C LEU A 59 -5.58 -7.04 3.97
N PHE A 60 -6.36 -6.07 3.48
CA PHE A 60 -5.85 -4.93 2.71
C PHE A 60 -4.97 -4.01 3.55
N ALA A 61 -5.41 -3.67 4.76
CA ALA A 61 -4.64 -2.83 5.67
C ALA A 61 -3.31 -3.52 6.08
N ASP A 62 -3.35 -4.82 6.39
CA ASP A 62 -2.17 -5.61 6.74
C ASP A 62 -1.18 -5.70 5.57
N TRP A 63 -1.68 -5.90 4.36
CA TRP A 63 -0.85 -5.89 3.14
C TRP A 63 -0.10 -4.57 2.97
N LEU A 64 -0.80 -3.44 3.07
CA LEU A 64 -0.17 -2.12 2.94
C LEU A 64 0.83 -1.84 4.06
N ASN A 65 0.48 -2.17 5.31
CA ASN A 65 1.36 -1.97 6.45
C ASN A 65 2.61 -2.87 6.38
N ALA A 66 2.49 -4.08 5.85
CA ALA A 66 3.64 -4.94 5.59
C ALA A 66 4.58 -4.33 4.53
N LEU A 67 4.04 -3.74 3.46
CA LEU A 67 4.87 -3.01 2.48
C LEU A 67 5.60 -1.82 3.11
N ILE A 68 4.90 -1.02 3.94
CA ILE A 68 5.49 0.11 4.67
C ILE A 68 6.63 -0.37 5.57
N TYR A 69 6.40 -1.45 6.31
CA TYR A 69 7.41 -2.08 7.16
C TYR A 69 8.64 -2.52 6.37
N GLU A 70 8.46 -3.24 5.26
CA GLU A 70 9.58 -3.73 4.44
C GLU A 70 10.37 -2.57 3.81
N MET A 71 9.70 -1.50 3.38
CA MET A 71 10.39 -0.28 2.91
C MET A 71 11.24 0.36 4.01
N ASP A 72 10.72 0.49 5.23
CA ASP A 72 11.45 1.13 6.33
C ASP A 72 12.64 0.27 6.80
N VAL A 73 12.47 -1.04 6.91
CA VAL A 73 13.52 -1.95 7.36
C VAL A 73 14.61 -2.12 6.31
N ARG A 74 14.24 -2.29 5.04
CA ARG A 74 15.20 -2.54 3.96
C ARG A 74 15.76 -1.27 3.34
N LYS A 75 15.17 -0.11 3.62
CA LYS A 75 15.46 1.16 2.94
C LYS A 75 15.33 1.02 1.41
N MET A 76 14.20 0.45 0.99
CA MET A 76 13.85 0.18 -0.40
C MET A 76 12.53 0.85 -0.78
N VAL A 77 12.31 0.98 -2.09
CA VAL A 77 11.02 1.37 -2.68
C VAL A 77 10.59 0.31 -3.68
N PHE A 78 9.27 0.14 -3.83
CA PHE A 78 8.69 -0.90 -4.69
C PHE A 78 7.96 -0.28 -5.89
N GLY A 79 7.98 -0.97 -7.02
CA GLY A 79 7.39 -0.51 -8.28
C GLY A 79 6.56 -1.56 -9.01
N ARG A 80 6.57 -2.81 -8.55
CA ARG A 80 5.75 -3.89 -9.12
C ARG A 80 5.24 -4.77 -7.99
N PHE A 81 4.00 -5.23 -8.12
CA PHE A 81 3.35 -6.08 -7.13
C PHE A 81 2.64 -7.26 -7.79
N GLU A 82 2.56 -8.36 -7.07
CA GLU A 82 1.71 -9.50 -7.36
C GLU A 82 1.02 -9.90 -6.05
N VAL A 83 -0.25 -10.28 -6.13
CA VAL A 83 -1.07 -10.66 -4.98
C VAL A 83 -1.85 -11.91 -5.35
N GLU A 84 -1.83 -12.90 -4.47
CA GLU A 84 -2.70 -14.07 -4.50
C GLU A 84 -3.48 -14.16 -3.19
N ILE A 85 -4.80 -14.25 -3.26
CA ILE A 85 -5.68 -14.35 -2.09
C ILE A 85 -6.38 -15.71 -2.09
N ASN A 86 -6.22 -16.45 -1.00
CA ASN A 86 -6.83 -17.75 -0.78
C ASN A 86 -7.58 -17.76 0.56
N GLY A 87 -8.86 -17.40 0.52
CA GLY A 87 -9.69 -17.25 1.71
C GLY A 87 -9.22 -16.07 2.56
N SER A 88 -8.78 -16.34 3.80
CA SER A 88 -8.27 -15.34 4.75
C SER A 88 -6.79 -14.99 4.56
N ARG A 89 -6.09 -15.62 3.60
CA ARG A 89 -4.64 -15.52 3.45
C ARG A 89 -4.27 -14.81 2.17
N LEU A 90 -3.33 -13.88 2.28
CA LEU A 90 -2.69 -13.20 1.16
C LEU A 90 -1.23 -13.62 1.07
N THR A 91 -0.79 -13.98 -0.13
CA THR A 91 0.62 -14.07 -0.50
C THR A 91 0.91 -12.97 -1.50
N GLY A 92 1.73 -12.01 -1.08
CA GLY A 92 2.14 -10.87 -1.88
C GLY A 92 3.60 -10.96 -2.28
N ARG A 93 3.93 -10.40 -3.43
CA ARG A 93 5.31 -10.15 -3.85
C ARG A 93 5.45 -8.70 -4.27
N ALA A 94 6.50 -8.06 -3.77
CA ALA A 94 6.84 -6.69 -4.10
C ALA A 94 8.25 -6.66 -4.71
N TRP A 95 8.39 -6.07 -5.89
CA TRP A 95 9.69 -5.89 -6.53
C TRP A 95 10.09 -4.43 -6.51
N GLY A 96 11.37 -4.20 -6.22
CA GLY A 96 11.90 -2.87 -6.03
C GLY A 96 13.42 -2.82 -6.04
N GLU A 97 13.94 -1.73 -5.53
CA GLU A 97 15.37 -1.48 -5.39
C GLU A 97 15.65 -0.59 -4.17
N PRO A 98 16.90 -0.51 -3.70
CA PRO A 98 17.29 0.44 -2.66
C PRO A 98 16.88 1.87 -3.00
N LEU A 99 16.46 2.62 -1.98
CA LEU A 99 16.09 4.02 -2.14
C LEU A 99 17.31 4.83 -2.64
N ASP A 100 17.11 5.58 -3.71
CA ASP A 100 18.10 6.48 -4.32
C ASP A 100 17.49 7.88 -4.34
N ALA A 101 18.07 8.82 -3.59
CA ALA A 101 17.51 10.16 -3.42
C ALA A 101 17.50 10.99 -4.71
N ASP A 102 18.38 10.69 -5.67
CA ASP A 102 18.44 11.41 -6.95
C ASP A 102 17.37 10.92 -7.91
N ARG A 103 16.99 9.63 -7.81
CA ARG A 103 16.00 8.99 -8.69
C ARG A 103 14.60 8.92 -8.09
N HIS A 104 14.50 8.86 -6.76
CA HIS A 104 13.28 8.68 -6.01
C HIS A 104 13.10 9.86 -5.05
N PRO A 105 12.79 11.06 -5.56
CA PRO A 105 12.47 12.19 -4.69
C PRO A 105 11.26 11.82 -3.84
N ILE A 106 11.46 11.70 -2.53
CA ILE A 106 10.38 11.39 -1.59
C ILE A 106 9.57 12.66 -1.39
N ALA A 107 8.31 12.63 -1.79
CA ALA A 107 7.37 13.72 -1.57
C ALA A 107 6.89 13.72 -0.11
N ILE A 108 6.49 12.55 0.40
CA ILE A 108 5.85 12.39 1.71
C ILE A 108 6.20 11.01 2.31
N GLY A 109 6.51 10.95 3.60
CA GLY A 109 6.80 9.69 4.30
C GLY A 109 5.55 9.06 4.88
N VAL A 110 4.93 8.10 4.18
CA VAL A 110 3.77 7.37 4.71
C VAL A 110 4.20 6.50 5.91
N LYS A 111 3.49 6.62 7.02
CA LYS A 111 3.77 5.92 8.29
C LYS A 111 2.94 4.65 8.45
N ALA A 112 1.66 4.69 8.09
CA ALA A 112 0.76 3.56 8.26
C ALA A 112 -0.49 3.67 7.37
N ALA A 113 -1.01 2.52 6.94
CA ALA A 113 -2.39 2.40 6.48
C ALA A 113 -3.32 2.29 7.69
N THR A 114 -4.36 3.13 7.72
CA THR A 114 -5.29 3.23 8.85
C THR A 114 -6.62 2.53 8.56
N TYR A 115 -7.46 2.37 9.57
CA TYR A 115 -8.82 1.84 9.41
C TYR A 115 -9.84 2.91 9.04
N MET A 116 -9.41 4.16 8.80
CA MET A 116 -10.29 5.23 8.38
C MET A 116 -10.64 5.10 6.90
N GLU A 117 -11.94 5.13 6.59
CA GLU A 117 -12.50 4.85 5.25
C GLU A 117 -12.01 3.51 4.64
N LEU A 118 -11.58 2.57 5.49
CA LEU A 118 -11.15 1.24 5.08
C LEU A 118 -12.36 0.49 4.53
N LYS A 119 -12.33 0.18 3.24
CA LYS A 119 -13.41 -0.55 2.55
C LYS A 119 -12.88 -1.41 1.43
N VAL A 120 -13.39 -2.63 1.34
CA VAL A 120 -13.16 -3.53 0.20
C VAL A 120 -14.49 -4.08 -0.28
N TYR A 121 -14.87 -3.76 -1.51
CA TYR A 121 -16.18 -4.13 -2.05
C TYR A 121 -16.16 -4.24 -3.57
N GLN A 122 -17.09 -5.05 -4.11
CA GLN A 122 -17.38 -5.09 -5.53
C GLN A 122 -18.52 -4.13 -5.85
N ARG A 123 -18.32 -3.26 -6.84
CA ARG A 123 -19.33 -2.37 -7.39
C ARG A 123 -20.31 -3.13 -8.30
N ASP A 124 -21.44 -2.51 -8.59
CA ASP A 124 -22.48 -3.08 -9.47
C ASP A 124 -21.99 -3.37 -10.91
N ASP A 125 -20.94 -2.69 -11.36
CA ASP A 125 -20.29 -2.91 -12.66
C ASP A 125 -19.26 -4.06 -12.65
N GLY A 126 -19.13 -4.75 -11.51
CA GLY A 126 -18.21 -5.87 -11.32
C GLY A 126 -16.78 -5.46 -10.93
N VAL A 127 -16.48 -4.16 -10.84
CA VAL A 127 -15.15 -3.67 -10.46
C VAL A 127 -14.97 -3.77 -8.94
N TRP A 128 -13.88 -4.38 -8.51
CA TRP A 128 -13.43 -4.38 -7.13
C TRP A 128 -12.77 -3.06 -6.76
N VAL A 129 -13.05 -2.58 -5.55
CA VAL A 129 -12.47 -1.38 -4.97
C VAL A 129 -11.89 -1.73 -3.61
N ALA A 130 -10.64 -1.34 -3.37
CA ALA A 130 -9.99 -1.39 -2.06
C ALA A 130 -9.47 -0.01 -1.72
N GLN A 131 -9.81 0.52 -0.54
CA GLN A 131 -9.44 1.88 -0.14
C GLN A 131 -9.20 1.99 1.35
N CYS A 132 -8.39 2.97 1.74
CA CYS A 132 -8.23 3.43 3.12
C CYS A 132 -7.62 4.84 3.13
N VAL A 133 -7.51 5.44 4.30
CA VAL A 133 -6.66 6.61 4.55
C VAL A 133 -5.31 6.17 5.11
N VAL A 134 -4.23 6.81 4.67
CA VAL A 134 -2.89 6.63 5.19
C VAL A 134 -2.44 7.85 6.01
N ASP A 135 -1.72 7.58 7.11
CA ASP A 135 -1.05 8.58 7.96
C ASP A 135 0.30 8.94 7.34
N VAL A 136 0.59 10.23 7.21
CA VAL A 136 1.79 10.78 6.55
C VAL A 136 2.62 11.71 7.43
#